data_AF-J9H3X2-F1
#
_entry.id   AF-J9H3X2-F1
#
_cell.length_a   1.000
_cell.length_b   1.000
_cell.length_c   1.000
_cell.angle_alpha   90.00
_cell.angle_beta   90.00
_cell.angle_gamma   90.00
#
_symmetry.space_group_name_H-M   'P 1'
#
loop_
_entity.id
_entity.type
_entity.pdbx_description
1 polymer ?
#
loop_
_entity_poly.entity_id
_entity_poly.type
_entity_poly.pdbx_seq_one_letter_code
_entity_poly.pdbx_strand_id
1 'polypeptide(L)'
;MHDHVLAGKRESDEGGLRDSYQKNRLEKYSLIVMKKFFLLIVLACLPFCLFSQTTEKKYYLYNILVVKYNITYANYYIQLDNGETVGNVKDKDGNKITFRTPAAMLTYFLNNGWEIYSKETDVWGDYKDEKGSITPATYIIIRKECSKEEVEEANQRGIKHKHH
;
A
#
# COMPACT_ATOMS: atom_id res chain seq x y z
N MET A 1 48.50 -60.80 56.08
CA MET A 1 48.49 -60.24 54.71
C MET A 1 47.03 -60.05 54.34
N HIS A 2 46.64 -58.82 53.96
CA HIS A 2 45.34 -58.40 53.42
C HIS A 2 44.11 -58.48 54.33
N ASP A 3 43.65 -57.33 54.87
CA ASP A 3 42.21 -57.10 55.16
C ASP A 3 41.82 -55.62 55.43
N HIS A 4 42.56 -54.65 54.88
CA HIS A 4 42.20 -53.23 55.01
C HIS A 4 42.34 -52.47 53.67
N VAL A 5 41.47 -52.77 52.68
CA VAL A 5 41.40 -51.95 51.44
C VAL A 5 39.95 -51.69 50.97
N LEU A 6 38.91 -52.34 51.51
CA LEU A 6 37.57 -52.31 50.87
C LEU A 6 36.57 -51.27 51.41
N ALA A 7 36.93 -50.43 52.39
CA ALA A 7 35.98 -49.46 52.96
C ALA A 7 35.92 -48.11 52.21
N GLY A 8 36.95 -47.74 51.43
CA GLY A 8 37.07 -46.39 50.86
C GLY A 8 36.46 -46.17 49.47
N LYS A 9 35.82 -47.19 48.87
CA LYS A 9 35.40 -47.14 47.45
C LYS A 9 33.88 -47.15 47.21
N ARG A 10 33.05 -47.16 48.26
CA ARG A 10 31.58 -47.16 48.12
C ARG A 10 30.91 -45.78 48.29
N GLU A 11 31.55 -44.82 48.94
CA GLU A 11 30.97 -43.48 49.15
C GLU A 11 31.08 -42.55 47.92
N SER A 12 31.97 -42.83 46.95
CA SER A 12 32.15 -41.96 45.77
C SER A 12 31.08 -42.16 44.69
N ASP A 13 30.47 -43.35 44.60
CA ASP A 13 29.53 -43.68 43.51
C ASP A 13 28.09 -43.20 43.80
N GLU A 14 27.67 -43.14 45.06
CA GLU A 14 26.34 -42.62 45.44
C GLU A 14 26.23 -41.09 45.32
N GLY A 15 27.32 -40.37 45.57
CA GLY A 15 27.40 -38.91 45.39
C GLY A 15 27.23 -38.51 43.93
N GLY A 16 27.93 -39.20 43.01
CA GLY A 16 27.83 -38.93 41.57
C GLY A 16 26.44 -39.22 40.98
N LEU A 17 25.75 -40.27 41.48
CA LEU A 17 24.40 -40.61 41.04
C LEU A 17 23.36 -39.57 41.51
N ARG A 18 23.49 -39.10 42.77
CA ARG A 18 22.63 -38.04 43.33
C ARG A 18 22.81 -36.70 42.60
N ASP A 19 24.06 -36.33 42.31
CA ASP A 19 24.36 -35.08 41.61
C ASP A 19 23.86 -35.10 40.16
N SER A 20 24.03 -36.23 39.46
CA SER A 20 23.48 -36.43 38.12
C SER A 20 21.94 -36.36 38.08
N TYR A 21 21.28 -36.92 39.10
CA TYR A 21 19.82 -36.89 39.22
C TYR A 21 19.29 -35.48 39.51
N GLN A 22 19.95 -34.74 40.41
CA GLN A 22 19.61 -33.34 40.71
C GLN A 22 19.83 -32.43 39.50
N LYS A 23 20.93 -32.61 38.77
CA LYS A 23 21.24 -31.86 37.55
C LYS A 23 20.18 -32.08 36.46
N ASN A 24 19.82 -33.33 36.17
CA ASN A 24 18.75 -33.66 35.21
C ASN A 24 17.38 -33.09 35.62
N ARG A 25 17.10 -33.03 36.93
CA ARG A 25 15.85 -32.46 37.44
C ARG A 25 15.83 -30.94 37.22
N LEU A 26 16.91 -30.24 37.56
CA LEU A 26 17.07 -28.80 37.37
C LEU A 26 16.99 -28.39 35.90
N GLU A 27 17.63 -29.16 35.00
CA GLU A 27 17.54 -28.94 33.56
C GLU A 27 16.11 -29.10 33.04
N LYS A 28 15.37 -30.14 33.47
CA LYS A 28 13.95 -30.30 33.15
C LYS A 28 13.08 -29.14 33.65
N TYR A 29 13.29 -28.69 34.89
CA TYR A 29 12.53 -27.55 35.44
C TYR A 29 12.82 -26.25 34.68
N SER A 30 14.08 -25.98 34.35
CA SER A 30 14.47 -24.83 33.54
C SER A 30 13.82 -24.85 32.15
N LEU A 31 13.80 -26.02 31.50
CA LEU A 31 13.15 -26.22 30.20
C LEU A 31 11.63 -25.98 30.25
N ILE A 32 10.98 -26.40 31.34
CA ILE A 32 9.54 -26.16 31.55
C ILE A 32 9.26 -24.67 31.77
N VAL A 33 10.08 -23.98 32.56
CA VAL A 33 9.93 -22.55 32.83
C VAL A 33 10.15 -21.73 31.55
N MET A 34 11.18 -22.04 30.76
CA MET A 34 11.42 -21.40 29.46
C MET A 34 10.27 -21.59 28.48
N LYS A 35 9.71 -22.80 28.38
CA LYS A 35 8.56 -23.07 27.50
C LYS A 35 7.32 -22.26 27.89
N LYS A 36 7.06 -22.11 29.19
CA LYS A 36 5.95 -21.29 29.69
C LYS A 36 6.18 -19.80 29.44
N PHE A 37 7.42 -19.33 29.59
CA PHE A 37 7.78 -17.95 29.31
C PHE A 37 7.65 -17.62 27.82
N PHE A 38 8.09 -18.53 26.95
CA PHE A 38 7.89 -18.42 25.51
C PHE A 38 6.41 -18.41 25.14
N LEU A 39 5.60 -19.29 25.75
CA LEU A 39 4.15 -19.31 25.55
C LEU A 39 3.49 -17.99 25.98
N LEU A 40 3.94 -17.40 27.09
CA LEU A 40 3.48 -16.10 27.58
C LEU A 40 3.84 -14.96 26.63
N ILE A 41 5.06 -14.96 26.08
CA ILE A 41 5.49 -13.96 25.08
C ILE A 41 4.64 -14.10 23.80
N VAL A 42 4.43 -15.32 23.31
CA VAL A 42 3.56 -15.56 22.14
C VAL A 42 2.14 -15.07 22.42
N LEU A 43 1.57 -15.39 23.59
CA LEU A 43 0.23 -14.96 23.97
C LEU A 43 0.10 -13.44 24.11
N ALA A 44 1.15 -12.77 24.62
CA ALA A 44 1.23 -11.32 24.73
C ALA A 44 1.43 -10.62 23.39
N CYS A 45 2.01 -11.30 22.39
CA CYS A 45 2.21 -10.77 21.04
C CYS A 45 0.99 -10.96 20.11
N LEU A 46 0.05 -11.86 20.42
CA LEU A 46 -1.16 -12.09 19.61
C LEU A 46 -2.02 -10.82 19.37
N PRO A 47 -2.26 -9.94 20.37
CA PRO A 47 -3.02 -8.71 20.15
C PRO A 47 -2.33 -7.75 19.17
N PHE A 48 -0.99 -7.70 19.17
CA PHE A 48 -0.23 -6.81 18.28
C PHE A 48 -0.34 -7.22 16.81
N CYS A 49 -0.55 -8.50 16.52
CA CYS A 49 -0.79 -8.98 15.15
C CYS A 49 -2.21 -8.62 14.64
N LEU A 50 -3.19 -8.46 15.53
CA LEU A 50 -4.58 -8.18 15.17
C LEU A 50 -4.82 -6.70 14.80
N PHE A 51 -4.01 -5.77 15.32
CA PHE A 51 -4.11 -4.34 14.96
C PHE A 51 -3.55 -4.00 13.57
N SER A 52 -2.85 -4.94 12.91
CA SER A 52 -2.24 -4.69 11.60
C SER A 52 -3.19 -4.93 10.40
N GLN A 53 -4.44 -5.33 10.61
CA GLN A 53 -5.33 -5.77 9.52
C GLN A 53 -6.63 -4.98 9.35
N THR A 54 -6.77 -3.81 9.97
CA THR A 54 -7.82 -2.86 9.54
C THR A 54 -7.30 -2.08 8.33
N THR A 55 -7.28 -2.72 7.16
CA THR A 55 -7.22 -1.95 5.90
C THR A 55 -8.53 -1.20 5.78
N GLU A 56 -8.56 0.04 6.28
CA GLU A 56 -9.65 0.95 6.00
C GLU A 56 -9.85 1.00 4.48
N LYS A 57 -11.11 0.87 4.06
CA LYS A 57 -11.45 0.91 2.64
C LYS A 57 -11.07 2.29 2.09
N LYS A 58 -10.08 2.33 1.21
CA LYS A 58 -9.66 3.56 0.55
C LYS A 58 -10.62 3.95 -0.57
N TYR A 59 -10.93 5.23 -0.64
CA TYR A 59 -11.78 5.82 -1.68
C TYR A 59 -10.92 6.75 -2.54
N TYR A 60 -11.26 6.86 -3.82
CA TYR A 60 -10.50 7.66 -4.79
C TYR A 60 -11.42 8.42 -5.73
N LEU A 61 -11.07 9.67 -6.00
CA LEU A 61 -11.54 10.42 -7.16
C LEU A 61 -10.66 10.08 -8.36
N TYR A 62 -11.29 9.90 -9.52
CA TYR A 62 -10.61 9.60 -10.77
C TYR A 62 -10.78 10.75 -11.75
N ASN A 63 -9.67 11.16 -12.35
CA ASN A 63 -9.68 12.09 -13.48
C ASN A 63 -8.98 11.44 -14.68
N ILE A 64 -9.45 11.76 -15.88
CA ILE A 64 -8.84 11.32 -17.14
C ILE A 64 -8.23 12.54 -17.83
N LEU A 65 -6.92 12.50 -18.03
CA LEU A 65 -6.19 13.48 -18.81
C LEU A 65 -6.19 13.06 -20.27
N VAL A 66 -6.73 13.91 -21.14
CA VAL A 66 -6.64 13.75 -22.58
C VAL A 66 -5.53 14.66 -23.09
N VAL A 67 -4.39 14.05 -23.45
CA VAL A 67 -3.21 14.74 -23.94
C VAL A 67 -3.31 14.89 -25.45
N LYS A 68 -3.37 16.14 -25.91
CA LYS A 68 -3.38 16.49 -27.33
C LYS A 68 -2.10 17.24 -27.67
N TYR A 69 -1.40 16.79 -28.71
CA TYR A 69 -0.22 17.47 -29.21
C TYR A 69 -0.60 18.47 -30.31
N ASN A 70 -0.14 19.71 -30.20
CA ASN A 70 -0.26 20.69 -31.26
C ASN A 70 1.08 20.93 -31.93
N ILE A 71 1.17 20.47 -33.17
CA ILE A 71 2.37 20.51 -34.01
C ILE A 71 2.79 21.96 -34.32
N THR A 72 1.83 22.87 -34.52
CA THR A 72 2.09 24.27 -34.92
C THR A 72 2.80 25.06 -33.83
N TYR A 73 2.49 24.79 -32.56
CA TYR A 73 3.02 25.55 -31.43
C TYR A 73 3.95 24.75 -30.51
N ALA A 74 4.26 23.50 -30.87
CA ALA A 74 5.04 22.57 -30.06
C ALA A 74 4.60 22.51 -28.58
N ASN A 75 3.29 22.60 -28.34
CA ASN A 75 2.69 22.64 -27.01
C ASN A 75 1.71 21.48 -26.82
N TYR A 76 1.54 21.07 -25.56
CA TYR A 76 0.58 20.05 -25.16
C TYR A 76 -0.65 20.70 -24.54
N TYR A 77 -1.80 20.39 -25.12
CA TYR A 77 -3.10 20.78 -24.60
C TYR A 77 -3.69 19.61 -23.83
N ILE A 78 -4.11 19.88 -22.60
CA ILE A 78 -4.68 18.87 -21.73
C ILE A 78 -6.15 19.21 -21.52
N GLN A 79 -7.02 18.29 -21.92
CA GLN A 79 -8.38 18.27 -21.42
C GLN A 79 -8.42 17.37 -20.19
N LEU A 80 -9.13 17.82 -19.17
CA LEU A 80 -9.38 17.11 -17.94
C LEU A 80 -10.85 16.70 -17.95
N ASP A 81 -11.09 15.39 -17.93
CA ASP A 81 -12.36 14.82 -17.51
C ASP A 81 -12.29 14.60 -15.99
N ASN A 82 -13.18 15.27 -15.25
CA ASN A 82 -13.27 15.16 -13.80
C ASN A 82 -14.45 14.31 -13.33
N GLY A 83 -15.07 13.54 -14.23
CA GLY A 83 -16.27 12.74 -13.96
C GLY A 83 -17.58 13.53 -14.03
N GLU A 84 -17.55 14.86 -14.07
CA GLU A 84 -18.72 15.73 -14.22
C GLU A 84 -18.72 16.47 -15.57
N THR A 85 -17.56 16.98 -15.96
CA THR A 85 -17.36 17.74 -17.20
C THR A 85 -16.00 17.43 -17.82
N VAL A 86 -15.90 17.65 -19.13
CA VAL A 86 -14.63 17.63 -19.85
C VAL A 86 -14.25 19.07 -20.20
N GLY A 87 -13.10 19.54 -19.70
CA GLY A 87 -12.69 20.94 -19.85
C GLY A 87 -11.17 21.12 -19.95
N ASN A 88 -10.72 22.35 -20.21
CA ASN A 88 -9.29 22.66 -20.13
C ASN A 88 -8.83 22.70 -18.68
N VAL A 89 -7.59 22.27 -18.41
CA VAL A 89 -6.94 22.50 -17.11
C VAL A 89 -6.82 24.01 -16.87
N LYS A 90 -7.23 24.46 -15.68
CA LYS A 90 -7.17 25.86 -15.26
C LYS A 90 -6.30 26.02 -14.02
N ASP A 91 -5.69 27.19 -13.88
CA ASP A 91 -5.01 27.59 -12.65
C ASP A 91 -6.00 28.06 -11.58
N LYS A 92 -5.48 28.50 -10.43
CA LYS A 92 -6.29 28.98 -9.31
C LYS A 92 -7.10 30.23 -9.64
N ASP A 93 -6.67 31.01 -10.63
CA ASP A 93 -7.32 32.24 -11.08
C ASP A 93 -8.31 31.95 -12.24
N GLY A 94 -8.46 30.69 -12.64
CA GLY A 94 -9.36 30.25 -13.70
C GLY A 94 -8.78 30.37 -15.11
N ASN A 95 -7.52 30.75 -15.27
CA ASN A 95 -6.87 30.85 -16.57
C ASN A 95 -6.49 29.47 -17.10
N LYS A 96 -6.58 29.28 -18.41
CA LYS A 96 -6.19 28.02 -19.06
C LYS A 96 -4.68 27.79 -18.93
N ILE A 97 -4.30 26.61 -18.41
CA ILE A 97 -2.92 26.16 -18.37
C ILE A 97 -2.56 25.48 -19.69
N THR A 98 -1.40 25.82 -20.24
CA THR A 98 -0.79 25.11 -21.38
C THR A 98 0.56 24.56 -20.94
N PHE A 99 0.83 23.30 -21.27
CA PHE A 99 2.07 22.64 -20.87
C PHE A 99 3.03 22.57 -22.06
N ARG A 100 4.28 22.99 -21.84
CA ARG A 100 5.32 22.91 -22.87
C ARG A 100 5.80 21.48 -23.09
N THR A 101 5.74 20.62 -22.07
CA THR A 101 6.18 19.23 -22.15
C THR A 101 5.25 18.30 -21.36
N PRO A 102 5.16 16.99 -21.70
CA PRO A 102 4.38 16.02 -20.93
C PRO A 102 4.94 15.85 -19.51
N ALA A 103 6.26 15.95 -19.33
CA ALA A 103 6.90 15.86 -18.02
C ALA A 103 6.47 17.00 -17.08
N ALA A 104 6.35 18.23 -17.60
CA ALA A 104 5.84 19.37 -16.83
C ALA A 104 4.39 19.16 -16.41
N MET A 105 3.56 18.61 -17.30
CA MET A 105 2.18 18.23 -17.01
C MET A 105 2.10 17.16 -15.91
N LEU A 106 2.87 16.09 -16.01
CA LEU A 106 2.89 15.03 -14.98
C LEU A 106 3.34 15.58 -13.63
N THR A 107 4.43 16.35 -13.61
CA THR A 107 4.94 16.98 -12.40
C THR A 107 3.89 17.89 -11.75
N TYR A 108 3.13 18.65 -12.55
CA TYR A 108 2.05 19.49 -12.06
C TYR A 108 0.97 18.67 -11.32
N PHE A 109 0.48 17.57 -11.91
CA PHE A 109 -0.54 16.74 -11.27
C PHE A 109 -0.02 16.03 -10.02
N LEU A 110 1.19 15.46 -10.09
CA LEU A 110 1.83 14.80 -8.95
C LEU A 110 2.01 15.76 -7.76
N ASN A 111 2.46 17.00 -8.01
CA ASN A 111 2.60 18.02 -6.97
C ASN A 111 1.25 18.45 -6.36
N ASN A 112 0.13 18.24 -7.06
CA ASN A 112 -1.22 18.50 -6.56
C ASN A 112 -1.83 17.30 -5.80
N GLY A 113 -1.03 16.27 -5.53
CA GLY A 113 -1.43 15.08 -4.78
C GLY A 113 -2.20 14.05 -5.61
N TRP A 114 -2.08 14.11 -6.93
CA TRP A 114 -2.60 13.06 -7.80
C TRP A 114 -1.58 11.95 -7.98
N GLU A 115 -2.05 10.73 -8.14
CA GLU A 115 -1.27 9.55 -8.46
C GLU A 115 -1.61 9.07 -9.86
N ILE A 116 -0.62 8.57 -10.60
CA ILE A 116 -0.87 7.88 -11.86
C ILE A 116 -1.47 6.51 -11.54
N TYR A 117 -2.70 6.26 -11.99
CA TYR A 117 -3.41 5.01 -11.71
C TYR A 117 -3.12 3.93 -12.76
N SER A 118 -3.12 4.28 -14.05
CA SER A 118 -2.74 3.35 -15.11
C SER A 118 -1.46 3.80 -15.80
N LYS A 119 -0.49 2.89 -15.87
CA LYS A 119 0.77 3.04 -16.61
C LYS A 119 0.67 2.50 -18.05
N GLU A 120 -0.40 1.76 -18.36
CA GLU A 120 -0.70 1.21 -19.68
C GLU A 120 -1.69 2.15 -20.37
N THR A 121 -1.15 3.05 -21.20
CA THR A 121 -1.91 4.15 -21.83
C THR A 121 -1.71 4.15 -23.33
N ASP A 122 -1.72 2.96 -23.94
CA ASP A 122 -1.97 2.82 -25.38
C ASP A 122 -3.47 2.63 -25.62
N VAL A 123 -4.32 3.50 -25.06
CA VAL A 123 -5.65 3.70 -25.63
C VAL A 123 -5.48 4.72 -26.76
N TRP A 124 -5.08 4.22 -27.92
CA TRP A 124 -5.14 4.97 -29.18
C TRP A 124 -6.62 5.18 -29.50
N GLY A 125 -7.14 6.33 -29.08
CA GLY A 125 -8.51 6.72 -29.36
C GLY A 125 -8.54 7.84 -30.39
N ASP A 126 -9.49 7.74 -31.32
CA ASP A 126 -9.82 8.81 -32.23
C ASP A 126 -10.76 9.79 -31.52
N TYR A 127 -10.23 10.94 -31.10
CA TYR A 127 -11.08 12.04 -30.63
C TYR A 127 -11.60 12.82 -31.84
N LYS A 128 -12.92 12.93 -31.95
CA LYS A 128 -13.58 13.79 -32.93
C LYS A 128 -13.69 15.20 -32.37
N ASP A 129 -12.97 16.15 -32.96
CA ASP A 129 -13.11 17.56 -32.58
C ASP A 129 -14.48 18.13 -32.99
N GLU A 130 -14.76 19.36 -32.55
CA GLU A 130 -16.02 20.07 -32.88
C GLU A 130 -16.22 20.28 -34.39
N LYS A 131 -15.17 20.08 -35.21
CA LYS A 131 -15.19 20.16 -36.67
C LYS A 131 -15.25 18.78 -37.34
N GLY A 132 -15.35 17.70 -36.57
CA GLY A 132 -15.43 16.34 -37.07
C GLY A 132 -14.09 15.66 -37.37
N SER A 133 -12.96 16.31 -37.08
CA SER A 133 -11.62 15.78 -37.38
C SER A 133 -11.16 14.80 -36.30
N ILE A 134 -10.60 13.69 -36.72
CA ILE A 134 -10.03 12.65 -35.86
C ILE A 134 -8.59 13.04 -35.50
N THR A 135 -8.30 13.19 -34.21
CA THR A 135 -6.94 13.46 -33.72
C THR A 135 -6.51 12.36 -32.75
N PRO A 136 -5.29 11.80 -32.91
CA PRO A 136 -4.74 10.85 -31.95
C PRO A 136 -4.59 11.54 -30.58
N ALA A 137 -5.16 10.92 -29.55
CA ALA A 137 -5.08 11.40 -28.18
C ALA A 137 -4.50 10.30 -27.27
N THR A 138 -3.66 10.71 -26.32
CA THR A 138 -3.19 9.84 -25.24
C THR A 138 -4.04 10.09 -24.00
N TYR A 139 -4.56 9.03 -23.40
CA TYR A 139 -5.36 9.11 -22.17
C TYR A 139 -4.51 8.69 -20.97
N ILE A 140 -4.44 9.52 -19.93
CA ILE A 140 -3.76 9.18 -18.67
C ILE A 140 -4.77 9.23 -17.54
N ILE A 141 -4.94 8.11 -16.84
CA ILE A 141 -5.84 8.03 -15.68
C ILE A 141 -5.03 8.40 -14.44
N ILE A 142 -5.48 9.44 -13.75
CA ILE A 142 -4.93 9.84 -12.46
C ILE A 142 -6.00 9.68 -11.38
N ARG A 143 -5.57 9.44 -10.14
CA ARG A 143 -6.46 9.32 -9.00
C ARG A 143 -5.95 10.10 -7.80
N LYS A 144 -6.83 10.43 -6.88
CA LYS A 144 -6.49 11.07 -5.60
C LYS A 144 -7.31 10.44 -4.49
N GLU A 145 -6.66 10.06 -3.38
CA GLU A 145 -7.34 9.52 -2.20
C GLU A 145 -8.28 10.59 -1.62
N CYS A 146 -9.48 10.17 -1.23
CA CYS A 146 -10.56 11.06 -0.79
C CYS A 146 -11.46 10.35 0.22
N SER A 147 -12.44 11.07 0.77
CA SER A 147 -13.46 10.47 1.64
C SER A 147 -14.50 9.68 0.82
N LYS A 148 -15.29 8.87 1.53
CA LYS A 148 -16.42 8.15 0.93
C LYS A 148 -17.47 9.13 0.40
N GLU A 149 -17.76 10.16 1.18
CA GLU A 149 -18.73 11.21 0.87
C GLU A 149 -18.34 11.95 -0.42
N GLU A 150 -17.05 12.29 -0.57
CA GLU A 150 -16.54 12.96 -1.78
C GLU A 150 -16.76 12.11 -3.05
N VAL A 151 -16.57 10.79 -2.97
CA VAL A 151 -16.84 9.89 -4.12
C VAL A 151 -18.32 9.79 -4.41
N GLU A 152 -19.16 9.68 -3.38
CA GLU A 152 -20.61 9.56 -3.54
C GLU A 152 -21.19 10.83 -4.19
N GLU A 153 -20.76 12.01 -3.74
CA GLU A 153 -21.13 13.27 -4.36
C GLU A 153 -20.64 13.39 -5.80
N ALA A 154 -19.38 13.03 -6.08
CA ALA A 154 -18.83 13.07 -7.43
C ALA A 154 -19.61 12.15 -8.38
N ASN A 155 -19.98 10.94 -7.94
CA ASN A 155 -20.80 10.02 -8.72
C ASN A 155 -22.20 10.58 -9.00
N GLN A 156 -22.84 11.22 -8.02
CA GLN A 156 -24.14 11.86 -8.21
C GLN A 156 -24.09 13.00 -9.23
N ARG A 157 -23.01 13.79 -9.24
CA ARG A 157 -22.82 14.87 -10.22
C ARG A 157 -22.55 14.34 -11.63
N GLY A 158 -21.80 13.25 -11.75
CA GLY A 158 -21.42 12.66 -13.03
C GLY A 158 -22.48 11.81 -13.72
N ILE A 159 -23.41 11.23 -12.96
CA ILE A 159 -24.42 10.29 -13.50
C ILE A 159 -25.73 11.04 -13.80
N LYS A 160 -26.05 11.19 -15.09
CA LYS A 160 -27.40 11.62 -15.50
C LYS A 160 -28.37 10.44 -15.45
N HIS A 161 -29.28 10.45 -14.49
CA HIS A 161 -30.42 9.52 -14.49
C HIS A 161 -31.48 10.01 -15.49
N LYS A 162 -31.75 9.21 -16.51
CA LYS A 162 -32.85 9.46 -17.43
C LYS A 162 -34.15 9.05 -16.72
N HIS A 163 -34.92 10.03 -16.24
CA HIS A 163 -36.30 9.76 -15.83
C HIS A 163 -37.12 9.40 -17.07
N HIS A 164 -37.71 8.21 -17.04
CA HIS A 164 -38.66 7.71 -18.04
C HIS A 164 -40.07 8.18 -17.72
#